data_AF-Q6LBJ8-F1
#
_entry.id   AF-Q6LBJ8-F1
#
_cell.length_a   1.000
_cell.length_b   1.000
_cell.length_c   1.000
_cell.angle_alpha   90.00
_cell.angle_beta   90.00
_cell.angle_gamma   90.00
#
_symmetry.space_group_name_H-M   'P 1'
#
loop_
_entity.id
_entity.type
_entity.pdbx_description
1 polymer ?
#
loop_
_entity_poly.entity_id
_entity_poly.type
_entity_poly.pdbx_seq_one_letter_code
_entity_poly.pdbx_strand_id
1 'polypeptide(L)' 'RIPREEMLQMQDIVLNEVKKLDPEYIATVCGSFRRGAESSGDMDVLLTHPNFTS' A
#
# COMPACT_ATOMS: atom_id res chain seq x y z
N ARG A 1 10.61 8.91 10.89
CA ARG A 1 10.32 8.92 9.43
C ARG A 1 10.95 7.66 8.86
N ILE A 2 10.26 7.02 7.92
CA ILE A 2 10.58 5.72 7.34
C ILE A 2 11.27 5.97 5.99
N PRO A 3 12.49 5.45 5.75
CA PRO A 3 13.15 5.55 4.45
C PRO A 3 12.33 4.93 3.31
N ARG A 4 12.48 5.46 2.10
CA ARG A 4 11.75 4.94 0.92
C ARG A 4 12.03 3.46 0.64
N GLU A 5 13.24 2.98 0.92
CA GLU A 5 13.60 1.57 0.77
C GLU A 5 12.77 0.66 1.70
N GLU A 6 12.62 1.04 2.97
CA GLU A 6 11.78 0.31 3.93
C GLU A 6 10.30 0.38 3.52
N MET A 7 9.84 1.52 3.00
CA MET A 7 8.48 1.65 2.45
C MET A 7 8.21 0.72 1.25
N LEU A 8 9.22 0.47 0.39
CA LEU A 8 9.11 -0.48 -0.72
C LEU A 8 9.00 -1.93 -0.20
N GLN A 9 9.80 -2.29 0.80
CA GLN A 9 9.70 -3.62 1.43
C GLN A 9 8.33 -3.84 2.08
N MET A 10 7.83 -2.83 2.80
CA MET A 10 6.49 -2.87 3.39
C MET A 10 5.39 -2.93 2.32
N GLN A 11 5.53 -2.18 1.22
CA GLN A 11 4.61 -2.25 0.07
C GLN A 11 4.53 -3.68 -0.47
N ASP A 12 5.66 -4.33 -0.71
CA ASP A 12 5.70 -5.69 -1.25
C ASP A 12 5.01 -6.70 -0.31
N ILE A 13 5.24 -6.57 1.00
CA ILE A 13 4.57 -7.43 1.99
C ILE A 13 3.06 -7.22 1.93
N VAL A 14 2.59 -5.97 1.99
CA VAL A 14 1.15 -5.66 2.01
C VAL A 14 0.47 -6.14 0.73
N LEU A 15 1.03 -5.87 -0.45
CA LEU A 15 0.42 -6.30 -1.71
C LEU A 15 0.37 -7.82 -1.83
N ASN A 16 1.42 -8.53 -1.40
CA ASN A 16 1.43 -9.99 -1.43
C ASN A 16 0.44 -10.62 -0.46
N GLU A 17 0.33 -10.10 0.77
CA GLU A 17 -0.62 -10.64 1.75
C GLU A 17 -2.07 -10.33 1.36
N VAL A 18 -2.36 -9.11 0.87
CA VAL A 18 -3.70 -8.75 0.40
C VAL A 18 -4.13 -9.63 -0.77
N LYS A 19 -3.23 -9.90 -1.72
CA LYS A 19 -3.51 -10.77 -2.87
C LYS A 19 -3.79 -12.22 -2.49
N LYS A 20 -3.24 -12.70 -1.36
CA LYS A 20 -3.53 -14.05 -0.84
C LYS A 20 -4.93 -14.15 -0.24
N LEU A 21 -5.46 -13.06 0.30
CA LEU A 21 -6.81 -13.01 0.87
C LEU A 21 -7.87 -13.04 -0.23
N ASP A 22 -7.73 -12.16 -1.22
CA ASP A 22 -8.54 -12.18 -2.44
C ASP A 22 -7.74 -11.53 -3.58
N PRO A 23 -7.58 -12.20 -4.74
CA PRO A 23 -6.90 -11.62 -5.90
C PRO A 23 -7.64 -10.41 -6.50
N GLU A 24 -8.92 -10.18 -6.19
CA GLU A 24 -9.68 -9.01 -6.65
C GLU A 24 -9.45 -7.75 -5.80
N TYR A 25 -8.80 -7.86 -4.63
CA TYR A 25 -8.38 -6.67 -3.88
C TYR A 25 -7.33 -5.87 -4.64
N ILE A 26 -7.52 -4.55 -4.64
CA ILE A 26 -6.53 -3.60 -5.17
C ILE A 26 -6.03 -2.75 -4.01
N ALA A 27 -4.77 -2.96 -3.62
CA ALA A 27 -4.06 -2.16 -2.62
C ALA A 27 -3.09 -1.18 -3.30
N THR A 28 -3.13 0.09 -2.92
CA THR A 28 -2.23 1.13 -3.43
C THR A 28 -1.62 1.91 -2.27
N VAL A 29 -0.29 1.96 -2.19
CA VAL A 29 0.39 2.81 -1.21
C VAL A 29 0.31 4.27 -1.67
N CYS A 30 -0.22 5.12 -0.79
CA CYS A 30 -0.60 6.50 -1.07
C CYS A 30 0.35 7.48 -0.35
N GLY A 31 -0.18 8.62 0.10
CA GLY A 31 0.55 9.53 0.97
C GLY A 31 1.79 10.16 0.35
N SER A 32 2.74 10.47 1.24
CA SER A 32 4.06 11.02 0.85
C SER A 32 4.86 10.06 -0.03
N PHE A 33 4.68 8.75 0.15
CA PHE A 33 5.31 7.72 -0.66
C PHE A 33 4.92 7.84 -2.14
N ARG A 34 3.62 7.97 -2.43
CA ARG A 34 3.09 8.18 -3.79
C ARG A 34 3.53 9.52 -4.41
N ARG A 35 3.81 10.54 -3.60
CA ARG A 35 4.36 11.82 -4.06
C ARG A 35 5.88 11.77 -4.33
N GLY A 36 6.53 10.62 -4.18
CA GLY A 36 7.96 10.46 -4.45
C GLY A 36 8.87 10.95 -3.33
N ALA A 37 8.39 11.02 -2.08
CA ALA A 37 9.26 11.38 -0.96
C ALA A 37 10.32 10.29 -0.71
N GLU A 38 11.55 10.72 -0.39
CA GLU A 38 12.64 9.85 0.05
C GLU A 38 12.42 9.27 1.46
N SER A 39 11.52 9.88 2.24
CA SER A 39 11.05 9.31 3.49
C SER A 39 9.61 9.69 3.82
N SER A 40 8.88 8.75 4.40
CA SER A 40 7.48 8.90 4.82
C SER A 40 7.34 9.02 6.34
N GLY A 41 6.23 9.57 6.82
CA GLY A 41 5.93 9.58 8.25
C GLY A 41 5.47 8.21 8.72
N ASP A 42 4.55 7.66 7.94
CA ASP A 42 3.78 6.44 8.09
C ASP A 42 3.47 5.83 6.70
N MET A 43 2.67 4.76 6.68
CA MET A 43 2.20 4.11 5.46
C MET A 43 0.69 4.27 5.31
N ASP A 44 0.28 5.03 4.29
CA ASP A 44 -1.11 5.14 3.86
C ASP A 44 -1.41 4.10 2.78
N VAL A 45 -2.46 3.28 2.94
CA VAL A 45 -2.90 2.31 1.92
C VAL A 45 -4.35 2.57 1.56
N LEU A 46 -4.59 2.82 0.27
CA LEU A 46 -5.93 2.78 -0.31
C LEU A 46 -6.24 1.34 -0.72
N LEU A 47 -7.35 0.79 -0.22
CA LEU A 47 -7.80 -0.56 -0.52
C LEU A 47 -9.20 -0.52 -1.15
N THR A 48 -9.38 -1.22 -2.26
CA THR A 48 -10.69 -1.36 -2.92
C THR A 48 -10.98 -2.81 -3.29
N HIS A 49 -12.26 -3.13 -3.44
CA HIS A 49 -12.75 -4.43 -3.90
C HIS A 49 -13.98 -4.21 -4.80
N PRO A 50 -14.10 -4.87 -5.97
CA PRO A 50 -15.20 -4.64 -6.92
C PRO A 50 -16.57 -4.93 -6.31
N ASN A 51 -16.65 -5.87 -5.37
CA ASN A 51 -17.89 -6.26 -4.71
C ASN A 51 -18.28 -5.36 -3.52
N PHE A 52 -17.51 -4.32 -3.18
CA PHE A 52 -17.89 -3.39 -2.13
C PHE A 52 -18.92 -2.38 -2.65
N THR A 53 -20.14 -2.46 -2.14
CA THR A 53 -21.24 -1.53 -2.41
C THR A 53 -21.65 -0.83 -1.11
N SER A 54 -21.98 0.47 -1.18
CA SER A 54 -22.45 1.27 -0.05
C SER A 54 -23.94 1.10 0.23
#